data_AF-A0A1F2T922-F1
#
_entry.id   AF-A0A1F2T922-F1
#
_cell.length_a   1.000
_cell.length_b   1.000
_cell.length_c   1.000
_cell.angle_alpha   90.00
_cell.angle_beta   90.00
_cell.angle_gamma   90.00
#
_symmetry.space_group_name_H-M   'P 1'
#
loop_
_entity.id
_entity.type
_entity.pdbx_description
1 polymer ?
#
loop_
_entity_poly.entity_id
_entity_poly.type
_entity_poly.pdbx_seq_one_letter_code
_entity_poly.pdbx_strand_id
1 'polypeptide(L)'
;MRIARAVRFAIVVAALAGGATTAAAQSKDQIEAAAQYQRGLVFFQQGAYKEAEQAFRQAERKDDKNLEYQLATADVYVKLHKPDDALKRYSKIYKADPTHRRALAGMATTYEEMQNYREAVRMWMRHTKMDLTPEQRAESTGRLRAAQELFATRYEIAENPTGGAANLATADQEREWGVQFARELDAGGIQLLPDAAVTDYVKGLAGAIVPFAKMFPPQYQLFLLDTPTVNAQTTPGFIFVYRGLLDTVTSEAELVGVLAHEMGHTIAHHGGKAVTKAAQNQQTLAALQSQDNGLSKFLAALVAIGNPLGELSFSREQEAQADRLGMHVAFDAGYDPRALAELFQKFEAMQPSSRKTWDLMSRTHPFSIDRMNAINDYVPLLPERPLKKSSPAFDRMKARLSSLPPPAAPTPRPTPPAAATAGSPGGIPYTVDNAPFAGVIPGDWTGRKTDSGTIVFEGQKGTEAYEATVELEIAPRTNFPGKSLDDMAERVFRSIAEKPDAWAEPPEARSDGARRAFAIKATYPVQGSQGKVAVRHLSVVTDYPQHFVVFTYFVPEGLFDKYLPMFQQIGDSFRYTGR
;
A
#
# COMPACT_ATOMS: atom_id res chain seq x y z
N MET A 1 -62.09 6.38 25.08
CA MET A 1 -62.10 7.87 25.09
C MET A 1 -61.23 8.56 26.16
N ARG A 2 -60.74 7.88 27.22
CA ARG A 2 -59.91 8.53 28.27
C ARG A 2 -58.40 8.61 27.95
N ILE A 3 -57.87 7.73 27.11
CA ILE A 3 -56.44 7.73 26.70
C ILE A 3 -56.12 8.87 25.71
N ALA A 4 -57.04 9.18 24.80
CA ALA A 4 -56.86 10.26 23.82
C ALA A 4 -56.82 11.68 24.45
N ARG A 5 -57.44 11.87 25.63
CA ARG A 5 -57.37 13.13 26.39
C ARG A 5 -56.07 13.25 27.19
N ALA A 6 -55.53 12.15 27.71
CA ALA A 6 -54.24 12.14 28.41
C ALA A 6 -53.07 12.45 27.47
N VAL A 7 -53.11 11.94 26.23
CA VAL A 7 -52.09 12.22 25.20
C VAL A 7 -52.11 13.69 24.77
N ARG A 8 -53.29 14.31 24.62
CA ARG A 8 -53.39 15.76 24.35
C ARG A 8 -52.88 16.63 25.50
N PHE A 9 -53.07 16.20 26.75
CA PHE A 9 -52.61 16.96 27.91
C PHE A 9 -51.08 16.87 28.09
N ALA A 10 -50.48 15.70 27.84
CA ALA A 10 -49.03 15.53 27.88
C ALA A 10 -48.31 16.32 26.76
N ILE A 11 -48.90 16.41 25.56
CA ILE A 11 -48.38 17.22 24.44
C ILE A 11 -48.37 18.72 24.78
N VAL A 12 -49.40 19.21 25.49
CA VAL A 12 -49.49 20.63 25.90
C VAL A 12 -48.50 20.94 27.04
N VAL A 13 -48.28 20.02 27.97
CA VAL A 13 -47.35 20.24 29.09
C VAL A 13 -45.88 20.14 28.65
N ALA A 14 -45.54 19.26 27.71
CA ALA A 14 -44.19 19.20 27.14
C ALA A 14 -43.82 20.44 26.30
N ALA A 15 -44.81 21.05 25.63
CA ALA A 15 -44.64 22.32 24.92
C ALA A 15 -44.44 23.53 25.85
N LEU A 16 -44.75 23.41 27.14
CA LEU A 16 -44.64 24.49 28.13
C LEU A 16 -43.40 24.39 29.03
N ALA A 17 -42.71 23.23 29.08
CA ALA A 17 -41.55 23.02 29.95
C ALA A 17 -40.20 23.32 29.30
N GLY A 18 -40.15 23.49 27.97
CA GLY A 18 -38.93 23.82 27.22
C GLY A 18 -38.87 25.29 26.85
N GLY A 19 -38.33 26.14 27.73
CA GLY A 19 -37.77 27.46 27.38
C GLY A 19 -38.77 28.52 26.92
N ALA A 20 -39.14 29.41 27.84
CA ALA A 20 -39.75 30.69 27.50
C ALA A 20 -38.74 31.59 26.77
N THR A 21 -38.65 31.46 25.44
CA THR A 21 -38.02 32.45 24.56
C THR A 21 -38.80 32.54 23.24
N THR A 22 -39.48 33.67 23.05
CA THR A 22 -40.08 34.19 21.80
C THR A 22 -40.88 33.18 20.96
N ALA A 23 -42.17 33.05 21.25
CA ALA A 23 -43.13 32.33 20.43
C ALA A 23 -43.37 33.05 19.09
N ALA A 24 -42.55 32.75 18.07
CA ALA A 24 -43.02 32.80 16.69
C ALA A 24 -44.06 31.67 16.52
N ALA A 25 -45.23 31.97 15.96
CA ALA A 25 -46.28 30.99 15.76
C ALA A 25 -45.76 29.83 14.90
N GLN A 26 -45.60 28.64 15.51
CA GLN A 26 -45.20 27.43 14.79
C GLN A 26 -46.27 27.07 13.75
N SER A 27 -45.84 26.67 12.56
CA SER A 27 -46.77 26.29 11.50
C SER A 27 -47.54 25.03 11.88
N LYS A 28 -48.73 24.83 11.28
CA LYS A 28 -49.50 23.60 11.46
C LYS A 28 -48.67 22.35 11.15
N ASP A 29 -47.83 22.40 10.12
CA ASP A 29 -46.93 21.32 9.75
C ASP A 29 -45.84 21.06 10.81
N GLN A 30 -45.31 22.09 11.48
CA GLN A 30 -44.35 21.92 12.58
C GLN A 30 -44.99 21.22 13.79
N ILE A 31 -46.23 21.57 14.13
CA ILE A 31 -46.98 20.93 15.21
C ILE A 31 -47.29 19.46 14.86
N GLU A 32 -47.71 19.19 13.62
CA GLU A 32 -47.95 17.83 13.14
C GLU A 32 -46.65 17.00 13.14
N ALA A 33 -45.53 17.57 12.70
CA ALA A 33 -44.23 16.91 12.71
C ALA A 33 -43.80 16.53 14.14
N ALA A 34 -43.91 17.47 15.09
CA ALA A 34 -43.59 17.23 16.49
C ALA A 34 -44.48 16.13 17.12
N ALA A 35 -45.77 16.10 16.78
CA ALA A 35 -46.68 15.06 17.24
C ALA A 35 -46.30 13.67 16.70
N GLN A 36 -45.91 13.56 15.43
CA GLN A 36 -45.44 12.29 14.86
C GLN A 36 -44.11 11.85 15.47
N TYR A 37 -43.20 12.80 15.74
CA TYR A 37 -41.95 12.51 16.44
C TYR A 37 -42.19 11.95 17.84
N GLN A 38 -43.03 12.60 18.66
CA GLN A 38 -43.36 12.11 19.99
C GLN A 38 -44.03 10.73 19.96
N ARG A 39 -44.91 10.50 18.99
CA ARG A 39 -45.51 9.17 18.75
C ARG A 39 -44.44 8.13 18.42
N GLY A 40 -43.46 8.48 17.60
CA GLY A 40 -42.32 7.62 17.28
C GLY A 40 -41.49 7.27 18.51
N LEU A 41 -41.21 8.23 19.39
CA LEU A 41 -40.47 7.98 20.65
C LEU A 41 -41.19 6.98 21.56
N VAL A 42 -42.51 7.09 21.66
CA VAL A 42 -43.32 6.13 22.45
C VAL A 42 -43.21 4.72 21.86
N PHE A 43 -43.34 4.56 20.54
CA PHE A 43 -43.18 3.26 19.90
C PHE A 43 -41.75 2.72 20.06
N PHE A 44 -40.74 3.58 19.96
CA PHE A 44 -39.34 3.21 20.16
C PHE A 44 -39.10 2.65 21.56
N GLN A 45 -39.61 3.31 22.60
CA GLN A 45 -39.52 2.85 24.00
C GLN A 45 -40.24 1.53 24.24
N GLN A 46 -41.31 1.26 23.48
CA GLN A 46 -42.06 -0.01 23.54
C GLN A 46 -41.38 -1.15 22.75
N GLY A 47 -40.27 -0.88 22.04
CA GLY A 47 -39.64 -1.85 21.15
C GLY A 47 -40.38 -2.06 19.82
N ALA A 48 -41.42 -1.26 19.54
CA ALA A 48 -42.19 -1.28 18.31
C ALA A 48 -41.46 -0.50 17.20
N TYR A 49 -40.29 -0.99 16.79
CA TYR A 49 -39.36 -0.23 15.95
C TYR A 49 -39.86 0.04 14.53
N LYS A 50 -40.74 -0.81 13.97
CA LYS A 50 -41.34 -0.59 12.64
C LYS A 50 -42.35 0.55 12.68
N GLU A 51 -43.16 0.62 13.73
CA GLU A 51 -44.12 1.68 13.98
C GLU A 51 -43.41 2.99 14.30
N ALA A 52 -42.30 2.92 15.06
CA ALA A 52 -41.42 4.05 15.32
C ALA A 52 -40.82 4.60 14.02
N GLU A 53 -40.31 3.73 13.12
CA GLU A 53 -39.80 4.13 11.80
C GLU A 53 -40.85 4.92 11.03
N GLN A 54 -42.07 4.40 10.95
CA GLN A 54 -43.15 5.04 10.20
C GLN A 54 -43.50 6.43 10.76
N ALA A 55 -43.55 6.57 12.10
CA ALA A 55 -43.85 7.82 12.76
C ALA A 55 -42.71 8.86 12.57
N PHE A 56 -41.44 8.47 12.75
CA PHE A 56 -40.32 9.38 12.52
C PHE A 56 -40.20 9.81 11.06
N ARG A 57 -40.39 8.90 10.11
CA ARG A 57 -40.41 9.27 8.69
C ARG A 57 -41.56 10.21 8.31
N GLN A 58 -42.70 10.15 9.02
CA GLN A 58 -43.77 11.13 8.85
C GLN A 58 -43.36 12.50 9.40
N ALA A 59 -42.65 12.55 10.53
CA ALA A 59 -42.10 13.80 11.06
C ALA A 59 -41.08 14.42 10.08
N GLU A 60 -40.15 13.62 9.55
CA GLU A 60 -39.16 14.07 8.54
C GLU A 60 -39.80 14.60 7.25
N ARG A 61 -40.91 14.01 6.78
CA ARG A 61 -41.59 14.49 5.57
C ARG A 61 -42.19 15.88 5.75
N LYS A 62 -42.52 16.24 6.99
CA LYS A 62 -43.14 17.52 7.34
C LYS A 62 -42.10 18.59 7.66
N ASP A 63 -40.96 18.19 8.19
CA ASP A 63 -39.81 19.05 8.44
C ASP A 63 -38.52 18.27 8.20
N ASP A 64 -38.03 18.32 6.96
CA ASP A 64 -36.88 17.55 6.49
C ASP A 64 -35.55 18.15 6.92
N LYS A 65 -35.54 19.39 7.44
CA LYS A 65 -34.35 20.08 7.92
C LYS A 65 -34.07 19.84 9.40
N ASN A 66 -35.07 19.34 10.14
CA ASN A 66 -34.91 19.04 11.56
C ASN A 66 -34.01 17.82 11.79
N LEU A 67 -32.81 18.06 12.31
CA LEU A 67 -31.81 17.03 12.53
C LEU A 67 -32.23 16.01 13.60
N GLU A 68 -33.04 16.41 14.59
CA GLU A 68 -33.52 15.48 15.64
C GLU A 68 -34.50 14.44 15.08
N TYR A 69 -35.30 14.81 14.07
CA TYR A 69 -36.19 13.86 13.39
C TYR A 69 -35.37 12.88 12.52
N GLN A 70 -34.35 13.40 11.83
CA GLN A 70 -33.42 12.57 11.07
C GLN A 70 -32.65 11.59 11.94
N LEU A 71 -32.21 12.05 13.11
CA LEU A 71 -31.49 11.27 14.09
C LEU A 71 -32.34 10.13 14.64
N ALA A 72 -33.59 10.40 15.04
CA ALA A 72 -34.46 9.36 15.57
C ALA A 72 -34.77 8.25 14.55
N THR A 73 -34.88 8.57 13.27
CA THR A 73 -34.99 7.52 12.23
C THR A 73 -33.68 6.73 12.09
N ALA A 74 -32.52 7.36 12.23
CA ALA A 74 -31.23 6.67 12.23
C ALA A 74 -31.11 5.70 13.42
N ASP A 75 -31.47 6.16 14.64
CA ASP A 75 -31.51 5.35 15.86
C ASP A 75 -32.41 4.11 15.68
N VAL A 76 -33.57 4.27 15.02
CA VAL A 76 -34.45 3.14 14.67
C VAL A 76 -33.81 2.15 13.72
N TYR A 77 -33.05 2.61 12.73
CA TYR A 77 -32.37 1.72 11.79
C TYR A 77 -31.33 0.83 12.47
N VAL A 78 -30.62 1.35 13.47
CA VAL A 78 -29.75 0.53 14.33
C VAL A 78 -30.58 -0.58 15.01
N LYS A 79 -31.70 -0.24 15.65
CA LYS A 79 -32.57 -1.22 16.32
C LYS A 79 -33.25 -2.22 15.38
N LEU A 80 -33.42 -1.86 14.12
CA LEU A 80 -33.92 -2.76 13.08
C LEU A 80 -32.83 -3.61 12.42
N HIS A 81 -31.59 -3.57 12.91
CA HIS A 81 -30.43 -4.26 12.32
C HIS A 81 -30.17 -3.87 10.86
N LYS A 82 -30.33 -2.57 10.55
CA LYS A 82 -30.04 -1.96 9.24
C LYS A 82 -28.87 -0.97 9.35
N PRO A 83 -27.64 -1.44 9.64
CA PRO A 83 -26.53 -0.56 9.96
C PRO A 83 -26.12 0.35 8.79
N ASP A 84 -26.17 -0.15 7.55
CA ASP A 84 -25.83 0.66 6.37
C ASP A 84 -26.78 1.85 6.19
N ASP A 85 -28.07 1.65 6.42
CA ASP A 85 -29.06 2.72 6.32
C ASP A 85 -28.93 3.72 7.48
N ALA A 86 -28.61 3.23 8.69
CA ALA A 86 -28.31 4.07 9.84
C ALA A 86 -27.09 4.96 9.57
N LEU A 87 -25.97 4.38 9.08
CA LEU A 87 -24.75 5.12 8.74
C LEU A 87 -24.99 6.17 7.65
N LYS A 88 -25.78 5.86 6.61
CA LYS A 88 -26.16 6.85 5.58
C LYS A 88 -26.87 8.06 6.20
N ARG A 89 -27.78 7.82 7.15
CA ARG A 89 -28.52 8.90 7.83
C ARG A 89 -27.63 9.69 8.77
N TYR A 90 -26.86 9.04 9.64
CA TYR A 90 -25.93 9.76 10.52
C TYR A 90 -24.89 10.55 9.73
N SER A 91 -24.37 10.00 8.62
CA SER A 91 -23.46 10.72 7.73
C SER A 91 -24.08 11.98 7.15
N LYS A 92 -25.37 11.95 6.78
CA LYS A 92 -26.11 13.14 6.33
C LYS A 92 -26.19 14.19 7.43
N ILE A 93 -26.50 13.79 8.66
CA ILE A 93 -26.55 14.69 9.83
C ILE A 93 -25.17 15.29 10.09
N TYR A 94 -24.13 14.46 10.13
CA TYR A 94 -22.75 14.90 10.35
C TYR A 94 -22.24 15.86 9.26
N LYS A 95 -22.66 15.67 8.00
CA LYS A 95 -22.34 16.62 6.91
C LYS A 95 -23.04 17.97 7.08
N ALA A 96 -24.25 17.98 7.65
CA ALA A 96 -24.99 19.21 7.92
C ALA A 96 -24.46 19.93 9.17
N ASP A 97 -24.11 19.17 10.20
CA ASP A 97 -23.54 19.65 11.45
C ASP A 97 -22.45 18.68 11.96
N PRO A 98 -21.16 18.97 11.69
CA PRO A 98 -20.05 18.16 12.18
C PRO A 98 -19.90 18.16 13.71
N THR A 99 -20.55 19.08 14.41
CA THR A 99 -20.54 19.17 15.89
C THR A 99 -21.69 18.38 16.53
N HIS A 100 -22.53 17.72 15.73
CA HIS A 100 -23.68 16.97 16.20
C HIS A 100 -23.28 15.70 16.96
N ARG A 101 -23.10 15.84 18.27
CA ARG A 101 -22.55 14.81 19.18
C ARG A 101 -23.28 13.46 19.08
N ARG A 102 -24.62 13.47 19.14
CA ARG A 102 -25.42 12.23 19.08
C ARG A 102 -25.27 11.47 17.75
N ALA A 103 -25.18 12.17 16.63
CA ALA A 103 -25.00 11.52 15.33
C ALA A 103 -23.62 10.85 15.25
N LEU A 104 -22.59 11.50 15.78
CA LEU A 104 -21.24 10.95 15.82
C LEU A 104 -21.13 9.71 16.74
N ALA A 105 -21.75 9.76 17.93
CA ALA A 105 -21.88 8.59 18.80
C ALA A 105 -22.69 7.45 18.15
N GLY A 106 -23.77 7.79 17.44
CA GLY A 106 -24.57 6.86 16.65
C GLY A 106 -23.76 6.16 15.55
N MET A 107 -22.92 6.89 14.81
CA MET A 107 -21.98 6.29 13.86
C MET A 107 -20.99 5.35 14.55
N ALA A 108 -20.39 5.78 15.66
CA ALA A 108 -19.40 5.01 16.39
C ALA A 108 -19.97 3.65 16.84
N THR A 109 -21.13 3.67 17.53
CA THR A 109 -21.83 2.46 17.99
C THR A 109 -22.27 1.56 16.83
N THR A 110 -22.71 2.14 15.71
CA THR A 110 -23.10 1.36 14.53
C THR A 110 -21.89 0.65 13.91
N TYR A 111 -20.74 1.31 13.85
CA TYR A 111 -19.49 0.66 13.43
C TYR A 111 -19.05 -0.44 14.40
N GLU A 112 -19.24 -0.28 15.72
CA GLU A 112 -19.01 -1.35 16.71
C GLU A 112 -19.90 -2.58 16.45
N GLU A 113 -21.20 -2.39 16.19
CA GLU A 113 -22.13 -3.48 15.88
C GLU A 113 -21.76 -4.22 14.58
N MET A 114 -21.23 -3.50 13.60
CA MET A 114 -20.67 -4.07 12.37
C MET A 114 -19.28 -4.70 12.55
N GLN A 115 -18.71 -4.65 13.76
CA GLN A 115 -17.33 -5.07 14.05
C GLN A 115 -16.26 -4.31 13.25
N ASN A 116 -16.60 -3.13 12.73
CA ASN A 116 -15.67 -2.23 12.06
C ASN A 116 -15.01 -1.31 13.10
N TYR A 117 -14.16 -1.89 13.94
CA TYR A 117 -13.57 -1.19 15.08
C TYR A 117 -12.65 -0.04 14.67
N ARG A 118 -12.03 -0.10 13.47
CA ARG A 118 -11.21 0.99 12.93
C ARG A 118 -12.01 2.29 12.82
N GLU A 119 -13.17 2.23 12.19
CA GLU A 119 -14.03 3.41 12.03
C GLU A 119 -14.73 3.78 13.34
N ALA A 120 -15.09 2.80 14.18
CA ALA A 120 -15.63 3.06 15.52
C ALA A 120 -14.66 3.91 16.37
N VAL A 121 -13.38 3.52 16.43
CA VAL A 121 -12.33 4.27 17.14
C VAL A 121 -12.22 5.69 16.60
N ARG A 122 -12.17 5.87 15.27
CA ARG A 122 -12.11 7.20 14.65
C ARG A 122 -13.28 8.10 15.06
N MET A 123 -14.49 7.54 15.10
CA MET A 123 -15.68 8.28 15.52
C MET A 123 -15.63 8.63 17.01
N TRP A 124 -15.23 7.70 17.88
CA TRP A 124 -15.08 7.97 19.32
C TRP A 124 -13.96 8.95 19.65
N MET A 125 -12.83 8.91 18.93
CA MET A 125 -11.76 9.91 19.04
C MET A 125 -12.23 11.31 18.70
N ARG A 126 -13.13 11.45 17.72
CA ARG A 126 -13.76 12.74 17.41
C ARG A 126 -14.78 13.13 18.46
N HIS A 127 -15.61 12.18 18.92
CA HIS A 127 -16.66 12.43 19.90
C HIS A 127 -16.11 12.91 21.24
N THR A 128 -15.03 12.31 21.73
CA THR A 128 -14.35 12.70 22.98
C THR A 128 -13.79 14.13 22.98
N LYS A 129 -13.56 14.72 21.79
CA LYS A 129 -13.10 16.10 21.62
C LYS A 129 -14.25 17.11 21.52
N MET A 130 -15.51 16.65 21.54
CA MET A 130 -16.67 17.53 21.52
C MET A 130 -16.92 18.18 22.89
N ASP A 131 -17.75 19.23 22.88
CA ASP A 131 -18.26 19.83 24.11
C ASP A 131 -19.21 18.84 24.82
N LEU A 132 -18.70 18.16 25.86
CA LEU A 132 -19.37 17.08 26.58
C LEU A 132 -19.33 17.36 28.08
N THR A 133 -20.38 16.95 28.81
CA THR A 133 -20.32 16.93 30.28
C THR A 133 -19.23 15.95 30.76
N PRO A 134 -18.72 16.09 31.99
CA PRO A 134 -17.73 15.17 32.55
C PRO A 134 -18.16 13.70 32.46
N GLU A 135 -19.44 13.40 32.72
CA GLU A 135 -20.01 12.06 32.66
C GLU A 135 -20.02 11.52 31.23
N GLN A 136 -20.51 12.31 30.27
CA GLN A 136 -20.56 11.93 28.86
C GLN A 136 -19.16 11.71 28.27
N ARG A 137 -18.19 12.54 28.69
CA ARG A 137 -16.79 12.38 28.29
C ARG A 137 -16.22 11.09 28.86
N ALA A 138 -16.45 10.80 30.14
CA ALA A 138 -16.00 9.56 30.77
C ALA A 138 -16.58 8.31 30.07
N GLU A 139 -17.87 8.31 29.75
CA GLU A 139 -18.50 7.25 28.96
C GLU A 139 -17.86 7.10 27.58
N SER A 140 -17.70 8.21 26.85
CA SER A 140 -17.12 8.21 25.51
C SER A 140 -15.66 7.75 25.51
N THR A 141 -14.88 8.11 26.53
CA THR A 141 -13.51 7.64 26.71
C THR A 141 -13.48 6.15 27.04
N GLY A 142 -14.43 5.65 27.85
CA GLY A 142 -14.58 4.22 28.10
C GLY A 142 -14.89 3.43 26.84
N ARG A 143 -15.81 3.94 26.01
CA ARG A 143 -16.15 3.38 24.69
C ARG A 143 -14.97 3.41 23.73
N LEU A 144 -14.25 4.53 23.65
CA LEU A 144 -13.04 4.67 22.85
C LEU A 144 -12.02 3.58 23.20
N ARG A 145 -11.70 3.43 24.49
CA ARG A 145 -10.76 2.41 24.96
C ARG A 145 -11.23 1.00 24.59
N ALA A 146 -12.50 0.68 24.83
CA ALA A 146 -13.05 -0.63 24.47
C ALA A 146 -12.96 -0.89 22.95
N ALA A 147 -13.25 0.11 22.12
CA ALA A 147 -13.12 0.00 20.67
C ALA A 147 -11.66 -0.15 20.23
N GLN A 148 -10.71 0.54 20.87
CA GLN A 148 -9.27 0.40 20.61
C GLN A 148 -8.77 -1.01 20.96
N GLU A 149 -9.21 -1.58 22.09
CA GLU A 149 -8.85 -2.96 22.48
C GLU A 149 -9.41 -3.99 21.48
N LEU A 150 -10.66 -3.80 21.04
CA LEU A 150 -11.27 -4.67 20.03
C LEU A 150 -10.58 -4.52 18.66
N PHE A 151 -10.17 -3.31 18.30
CA PHE A 151 -9.39 -3.04 17.10
C PHE A 151 -8.02 -3.74 17.14
N ALA A 152 -7.29 -3.63 18.25
CA ALA A 152 -6.00 -4.29 18.45
C ALA A 152 -6.12 -5.82 18.39
N THR A 153 -7.12 -6.38 19.06
CA THR A 153 -7.27 -7.84 19.16
C THR A 153 -7.83 -8.53 17.91
N ARG A 154 -8.59 -7.83 17.07
CA ARG A 154 -9.27 -8.41 15.88
C ARG A 154 -8.63 -8.03 14.54
N TYR A 155 -7.49 -7.36 14.57
CA TYR A 155 -6.83 -6.85 13.37
C TYR A 155 -6.47 -7.93 12.33
N GLU A 156 -6.05 -9.11 12.79
CA GLU A 156 -5.61 -10.23 11.94
C GLU A 156 -6.73 -10.77 11.02
N ILE A 157 -7.98 -10.74 11.47
CA ILE A 157 -9.14 -11.22 10.69
C ILE A 157 -9.50 -10.23 9.58
N ALA A 158 -9.36 -8.93 9.84
CA ALA A 158 -9.73 -7.89 8.89
C ALA A 158 -8.70 -7.74 7.75
N GLU A 159 -7.44 -8.01 8.05
CA GLU A 159 -6.32 -7.67 7.15
C GLU A 159 -5.60 -8.87 6.58
N ASN A 160 -5.93 -10.10 7.00
CA ASN A 160 -5.59 -11.32 6.29
C ASN A 160 -6.87 -12.13 6.00
N PRO A 161 -7.81 -11.59 5.19
CA PRO A 161 -8.98 -12.37 4.83
C PRO A 161 -8.49 -13.63 4.10
N THR A 162 -9.09 -14.77 4.43
CA THR A 162 -8.91 -16.04 3.70
C THR A 162 -9.30 -15.95 2.19
N GLY A 163 -9.59 -14.75 1.68
CA GLY A 163 -10.00 -14.44 0.31
C GLY A 163 -9.13 -13.39 -0.41
N GLY A 164 -7.86 -13.22 -0.04
CA GLY A 164 -6.88 -12.53 -0.91
C GLY A 164 -6.54 -13.34 -2.17
N ALA A 165 -5.69 -12.81 -3.07
CA ALA A 165 -5.17 -13.56 -4.22
C ALA A 165 -4.73 -14.96 -3.76
N ALA A 166 -5.20 -16.01 -4.45
CA ALA A 166 -5.00 -17.38 -4.00
C ALA A 166 -3.51 -17.64 -3.80
N ASN A 167 -3.11 -18.02 -2.58
CA ASN A 167 -1.84 -18.68 -2.36
C ASN A 167 -2.08 -20.16 -2.69
N LEU A 168 -1.51 -20.64 -3.78
CA LEU A 168 -1.65 -22.05 -4.18
C LEU A 168 -0.62 -22.94 -3.47
N ALA A 169 0.35 -22.35 -2.76
CA ALA A 169 1.33 -23.08 -1.99
C ALA A 169 0.72 -23.56 -0.66
N THR A 170 1.03 -24.80 -0.28
CA THR A 170 0.80 -25.24 1.09
C THR A 170 1.81 -24.63 2.03
N ALA A 171 1.46 -24.60 3.31
CA ALA A 171 2.35 -24.27 4.42
C ALA A 171 3.73 -24.99 4.32
N ASP A 172 3.72 -26.30 4.03
CA ASP A 172 4.94 -27.09 3.94
C ASP A 172 5.78 -26.72 2.71
N GLN A 173 5.13 -26.44 1.57
CA GLN A 173 5.83 -25.98 0.36
C GLN A 173 6.52 -24.63 0.58
N GLU A 174 5.82 -23.70 1.23
CA GLU A 174 6.39 -22.41 1.61
C GLU A 174 7.63 -22.56 2.50
N ARG A 175 7.58 -23.48 3.47
CA ARG A 175 8.73 -23.79 4.34
C ARG A 175 9.89 -24.40 3.59
N GLU A 176 9.64 -25.33 2.67
CA GLU A 176 10.67 -25.94 1.82
C GLU A 176 11.39 -24.89 0.96
N TRP A 177 10.64 -23.94 0.39
CA TRP A 177 11.20 -22.80 -0.34
C TRP A 177 12.08 -21.93 0.54
N GLY A 178 11.66 -21.67 1.78
CA GLY A 178 12.46 -20.92 2.74
C GLY A 178 13.80 -21.60 3.08
N VAL A 179 13.80 -22.92 3.31
CA VAL A 179 15.02 -23.71 3.57
C VAL A 179 15.97 -23.62 2.38
N GLN A 180 15.41 -23.69 1.18
CA GLN A 180 16.19 -23.68 -0.04
C GLN A 180 16.84 -22.31 -0.30
N PHE A 181 16.08 -21.23 -0.11
CA PHE A 181 16.61 -19.88 -0.21
C PHE A 181 17.77 -19.64 0.77
N ALA A 182 17.67 -20.15 2.00
CA ALA A 182 18.76 -20.08 2.98
C ALA A 182 20.05 -20.76 2.47
N ARG A 183 19.94 -21.91 1.79
CA ARG A 183 21.09 -22.62 1.19
C ARG A 183 21.72 -21.85 0.03
N GLU A 184 20.94 -21.11 -0.74
CA GLU A 184 21.42 -20.31 -1.87
C GLU A 184 22.17 -19.06 -1.42
N LEU A 185 21.72 -18.42 -0.33
CA LEU A 185 22.45 -17.31 0.28
C LEU A 185 23.82 -17.75 0.80
N ASP A 186 23.88 -18.93 1.43
CA ASP A 186 25.14 -19.56 1.88
C ASP A 186 26.05 -19.89 0.68
N ALA A 187 25.51 -20.52 -0.37
CA ALA A 187 26.24 -20.81 -1.61
C ALA A 187 26.69 -19.55 -2.38
N GLY A 188 25.97 -18.43 -2.21
CA GLY A 188 26.26 -17.13 -2.82
C GLY A 188 27.49 -16.41 -2.23
N GLY A 189 28.10 -16.97 -1.18
CA GLY A 189 29.31 -16.44 -0.53
C GLY A 189 29.04 -15.33 0.48
N ILE A 190 27.79 -15.11 0.89
CA ILE A 190 27.47 -14.17 1.97
C ILE A 190 27.76 -14.85 3.30
N GLN A 191 28.74 -14.34 4.04
CA GLN A 191 29.11 -14.90 5.33
C GLN A 191 28.06 -14.56 6.40
N LEU A 192 27.81 -15.51 7.30
CA LEU A 192 27.07 -15.23 8.51
C LEU A 192 27.91 -14.32 9.43
N LEU A 193 27.24 -13.44 10.18
CA LEU A 193 27.89 -12.62 11.19
C LEU A 193 28.60 -13.50 12.24
N PRO A 194 29.94 -13.48 12.32
CA PRO A 194 30.69 -14.39 13.19
C PRO A 194 30.77 -13.85 14.63
N ASP A 195 29.66 -13.38 15.19
CA ASP A 195 29.59 -12.88 16.56
C ASP A 195 28.36 -13.42 17.29
N ALA A 196 28.60 -14.28 18.28
CA ALA A 196 27.54 -14.91 19.05
C ALA A 196 26.75 -13.90 19.89
N ALA A 197 27.40 -12.88 20.47
CA ALA A 197 26.71 -11.92 21.33
C ALA A 197 25.68 -11.07 20.55
N VAL A 198 26.04 -10.59 19.36
CA VAL A 198 25.10 -9.90 18.47
C VAL A 198 24.04 -10.86 17.95
N THR A 199 24.46 -12.04 17.49
CA THR A 199 23.54 -13.04 16.90
C THR A 199 22.50 -13.54 17.90
N ASP A 200 22.92 -13.89 19.12
CA ASP A 200 22.05 -14.38 20.18
C ASP A 200 21.10 -13.29 20.67
N TYR A 201 21.56 -12.04 20.72
CA TYR A 201 20.69 -10.91 21.02
C TYR A 201 19.58 -10.76 19.98
N VAL A 202 19.92 -10.69 18.68
CA VAL A 202 18.91 -10.48 17.63
C VAL A 202 17.98 -11.68 17.52
N LYS A 203 18.50 -12.91 17.65
CA LYS A 203 17.69 -14.14 17.71
C LYS A 203 16.76 -14.15 18.93
N GLY A 204 17.26 -13.77 20.10
CA GLY A 204 16.47 -13.67 21.33
C GLY A 204 15.36 -12.62 21.21
N LEU A 205 15.67 -11.47 20.61
CA LEU A 205 14.69 -10.42 20.32
C LEU A 205 13.60 -10.93 19.36
N ALA A 206 13.99 -11.55 18.24
CA ALA A 206 13.05 -12.16 17.31
C ALA A 206 12.20 -13.24 17.99
N GLY A 207 12.81 -14.12 18.78
CA GLY A 207 12.10 -15.16 19.55
C GLY A 207 11.08 -14.59 20.55
N ALA A 208 11.32 -13.39 21.08
CA ALA A 208 10.39 -12.70 21.98
C ALA A 208 9.19 -12.08 21.24
N ILE A 209 9.34 -11.69 19.97
CA ILE A 209 8.28 -11.05 19.18
C ILE A 209 7.45 -12.06 18.35
N VAL A 210 8.04 -13.18 17.93
CA VAL A 210 7.38 -14.23 17.12
C VAL A 210 6.03 -14.71 17.70
N PRO A 211 5.87 -14.92 19.02
CA PRO A 211 4.58 -15.34 19.57
C PRO A 211 3.43 -14.37 19.28
N PHE A 212 3.73 -13.09 19.04
CA PHE A 212 2.75 -12.05 18.72
C PHE A 212 2.42 -11.95 17.22
N ALA A 213 3.16 -12.66 16.35
CA ALA A 213 2.79 -12.81 14.94
C ALA A 213 1.54 -13.68 14.73
N LYS A 214 1.08 -14.39 15.79
CA LYS A 214 -0.15 -15.22 15.93
C LYS A 214 -0.49 -16.19 14.77
N MET A 215 0.37 -16.34 13.75
CA MET A 215 0.11 -17.12 12.54
C MET A 215 1.39 -17.73 11.92
N PHE A 216 1.18 -18.59 10.92
CA PHE A 216 2.12 -19.43 10.21
C PHE A 216 3.31 -18.69 9.54
N PRO A 217 4.51 -19.30 9.47
CA PRO A 217 4.89 -20.51 10.20
C PRO A 217 5.18 -20.18 11.67
N PRO A 218 4.89 -21.12 12.59
CA PRO A 218 5.07 -20.90 14.03
C PRO A 218 6.54 -20.81 14.46
N GLN A 219 7.48 -21.03 13.53
CA GLN A 219 8.91 -21.05 13.80
C GLN A 219 9.63 -20.22 12.74
N TYR A 220 10.23 -19.11 13.18
CA TYR A 220 11.14 -18.31 12.37
C TYR A 220 12.58 -18.66 12.75
N GLN A 221 13.39 -18.98 11.75
CA GLN A 221 14.84 -19.10 11.89
C GLN A 221 15.47 -17.80 11.40
N LEU A 222 16.32 -17.21 12.24
CA LEU A 222 16.91 -15.91 11.95
C LEU A 222 18.40 -16.04 11.64
N PHE A 223 18.82 -15.42 10.53
CA PHE A 223 20.20 -15.39 10.06
C PHE A 223 20.70 -13.95 9.97
N LEU A 224 21.91 -13.70 10.48
CA LEU A 224 22.57 -12.40 10.36
C LEU A 224 23.64 -12.51 9.29
N LEU A 225 23.59 -11.62 8.31
CA LEU A 225 24.50 -11.60 7.16
C LEU A 225 25.55 -10.50 7.37
N ASP A 226 26.84 -10.85 7.33
CA ASP A 226 27.95 -9.92 7.56
C ASP A 226 28.28 -9.11 6.30
N THR A 227 27.40 -8.17 5.96
CA THR A 227 27.52 -7.31 4.79
C THR A 227 27.19 -5.86 5.14
N PRO A 228 27.89 -4.86 4.55
CA PRO A 228 27.58 -3.45 4.79
C PRO A 228 26.24 -3.01 4.20
N THR A 229 25.60 -3.86 3.36
CA THR A 229 24.29 -3.57 2.79
C THR A 229 23.23 -3.45 3.90
N VAL A 230 22.44 -2.39 3.85
CA VAL A 230 21.27 -2.18 4.69
C VAL A 230 20.11 -2.92 4.05
N ASN A 231 19.68 -4.03 4.66
CA ASN A 231 18.47 -4.74 4.27
C ASN A 231 17.97 -5.69 5.37
N ALA A 232 16.71 -6.11 5.25
CA ALA A 232 16.19 -7.32 5.83
C ALA A 232 15.27 -7.98 4.79
N GLN A 233 15.03 -9.28 4.93
CA GLN A 233 14.07 -9.98 4.09
C GLN A 233 13.54 -11.21 4.80
N THR A 234 12.31 -11.58 4.47
CA THR A 234 11.69 -12.81 4.93
C THR A 234 11.45 -13.80 3.80
N THR A 235 11.57 -15.07 4.12
CA THR A 235 10.87 -16.16 3.42
C THR A 235 10.05 -16.92 4.44
N PRO A 236 9.13 -17.81 4.03
CA PRO A 236 8.33 -18.54 5.01
C PRO A 236 9.22 -19.35 5.97
N GLY A 237 9.27 -18.92 7.23
CA GLY A 237 10.03 -19.57 8.29
C GLY A 237 11.45 -19.06 8.45
N PHE A 238 11.88 -18.06 7.69
CA PHE A 238 13.24 -17.52 7.77
C PHE A 238 13.26 -16.00 7.66
N ILE A 239 14.05 -15.36 8.53
CA ILE A 239 14.31 -13.92 8.49
C ILE A 239 15.81 -13.72 8.33
N PHE A 240 16.20 -12.92 7.35
CA PHE A 240 17.59 -12.56 7.09
C PHE A 240 17.77 -11.09 7.43
N VAL A 241 18.72 -10.80 8.32
CA VAL A 241 19.03 -9.45 8.79
C VAL A 241 20.44 -9.11 8.37
N TYR A 242 20.61 -8.02 7.64
CA TYR A 242 21.93 -7.62 7.15
C TYR A 242 22.62 -6.77 8.20
N ARG A 243 23.93 -6.92 8.38
CA ARG A 243 24.70 -6.14 9.36
C ARG A 243 24.55 -4.63 9.13
N GLY A 244 24.54 -4.15 7.88
CA GLY A 244 24.32 -2.74 7.58
C GLY A 244 23.01 -2.20 8.16
N LEU A 245 21.95 -3.01 8.25
CA LEU A 245 20.72 -2.63 8.94
C LEU A 245 20.95 -2.49 10.45
N LEU A 246 21.64 -3.45 11.07
CA LEU A 246 21.98 -3.39 12.49
C LEU A 246 22.87 -2.18 12.83
N ASP A 247 23.76 -1.79 11.92
CA ASP A 247 24.58 -0.58 12.05
C ASP A 247 23.72 0.69 11.97
N THR A 248 22.67 0.68 11.15
CA THR A 248 21.79 1.83 10.88
C THR A 248 20.77 2.10 11.98
N VAL A 249 20.10 1.07 12.50
CA VAL A 249 19.05 1.25 13.52
C VAL A 249 19.64 1.86 14.79
N THR A 250 18.94 2.84 15.38
CA THR A 250 19.40 3.55 16.58
C THR A 250 18.54 3.26 17.81
N SER A 251 17.53 2.41 17.68
CA SER A 251 16.70 1.96 18.80
C SER A 251 16.26 0.51 18.62
N GLU A 252 15.99 -0.19 19.73
CA GLU A 252 15.47 -1.57 19.71
C GLU A 252 14.12 -1.64 18.97
N ALA A 253 13.27 -0.62 19.15
CA ALA A 253 11.97 -0.53 18.49
C ALA A 253 12.08 -0.38 16.97
N GLU A 254 13.12 0.28 16.43
CA GLU A 254 13.35 0.31 14.98
C GLU A 254 13.69 -1.08 14.44
N LEU A 255 14.55 -1.82 15.15
CA LEU A 255 14.87 -3.20 14.79
C LEU A 255 13.63 -4.09 14.87
N VAL A 256 12.84 -3.96 15.93
CA VAL A 256 11.56 -4.68 16.07
C VAL A 256 10.60 -4.28 14.95
N GLY A 257 10.53 -3.01 14.58
CA GLY A 257 9.68 -2.53 13.48
C GLY A 257 10.01 -3.22 12.16
N VAL A 258 11.29 -3.35 11.82
CA VAL A 258 11.72 -4.08 10.62
C VAL A 258 11.41 -5.57 10.72
N LEU A 259 11.76 -6.22 11.84
CA LEU A 259 11.47 -7.64 12.02
C LEU A 259 9.97 -7.95 11.97
N ALA A 260 9.15 -7.06 12.55
CA ALA A 260 7.70 -7.19 12.55
C ALA A 260 7.10 -6.94 11.16
N HIS A 261 7.64 -6.00 10.39
CA HIS A 261 7.29 -5.78 8.98
C HIS A 261 7.56 -7.04 8.13
N GLU A 262 8.74 -7.63 8.29
CA GLU A 262 9.09 -8.92 7.67
C GLU A 262 8.13 -10.04 8.09
N MET A 263 7.78 -10.14 9.38
CA MET A 263 6.74 -11.07 9.83
C MET A 263 5.38 -10.76 9.18
N GLY A 264 5.05 -9.49 8.96
CA GLY A 264 3.84 -9.05 8.25
C GLY A 264 3.75 -9.61 6.82
N HIS A 265 4.85 -9.61 6.07
CA HIS A 265 4.91 -10.27 4.75
C HIS A 265 4.65 -11.78 4.83
N THR A 266 5.15 -12.43 5.87
CA THR A 266 4.97 -13.86 6.10
C THR A 266 3.53 -14.18 6.50
N ILE A 267 2.95 -13.44 7.46
CA ILE A 267 1.55 -13.58 7.89
C ILE A 267 0.60 -13.42 6.70
N ALA A 268 0.87 -12.44 5.83
CA ALA A 268 0.07 -12.19 4.64
C ALA A 268 0.38 -13.11 3.44
N HIS A 269 1.33 -14.05 3.59
CA HIS A 269 1.80 -14.95 2.54
C HIS A 269 2.22 -14.22 1.25
N HIS A 270 2.81 -13.03 1.36
CA HIS A 270 3.18 -12.24 0.18
C HIS A 270 4.16 -12.97 -0.73
N GLY A 271 5.13 -13.70 -0.15
CA GLY A 271 6.06 -14.54 -0.91
C GLY A 271 5.37 -15.68 -1.66
N GLY A 272 4.51 -16.46 -0.98
CA GLY A 272 3.76 -17.55 -1.62
C GLY A 272 2.79 -17.07 -2.70
N LYS A 273 2.13 -15.93 -2.48
CA LYS A 273 1.29 -15.27 -3.49
C LYS A 273 2.11 -14.80 -4.70
N ALA A 274 3.31 -14.27 -4.49
CA ALA A 274 4.22 -13.87 -5.57
C ALA A 274 4.66 -15.07 -6.41
N VAL A 275 5.08 -16.17 -5.76
CA VAL A 275 5.43 -17.43 -6.44
C VAL A 275 4.22 -18.02 -7.16
N THR A 276 3.04 -18.01 -6.53
CA THR A 276 1.79 -18.49 -7.14
C THR A 276 1.42 -17.69 -8.39
N LYS A 277 1.53 -16.35 -8.34
CA LYS A 277 1.29 -15.48 -9.49
C LYS A 277 2.25 -15.79 -10.63
N ALA A 278 3.52 -16.09 -10.32
CA ALA A 278 4.51 -16.56 -11.30
C ALA A 278 4.14 -17.91 -11.93
N ALA A 279 3.53 -18.79 -11.12
CA ALA A 279 3.14 -20.13 -11.48
C ALA A 279 1.90 -20.20 -12.41
N GLN A 280 1.06 -19.16 -12.43
CA GLN A 280 -0.17 -19.10 -13.24
C GLN A 280 0.09 -18.91 -14.75
N ASN A 281 1.32 -18.58 -15.16
CA ASN A 281 1.74 -18.69 -16.55
C ASN A 281 1.91 -20.18 -16.91
N GLN A 282 1.16 -20.70 -17.90
CA GLN A 282 1.00 -22.15 -18.18
C GLN A 282 2.31 -22.97 -18.29
N GLN A 283 3.43 -22.36 -18.66
CA GLN A 283 4.74 -23.02 -18.69
C GLN A 283 5.29 -23.36 -17.28
N THR A 284 4.99 -22.57 -16.27
CA THR A 284 5.50 -22.74 -14.90
C THR A 284 4.73 -23.82 -14.13
N LEU A 285 3.43 -24.00 -14.41
CA LEU A 285 2.61 -25.05 -13.77
C LEU A 285 3.05 -26.46 -14.18
N ALA A 286 3.44 -26.67 -15.45
CA ALA A 286 4.00 -27.93 -15.93
C ALA A 286 5.38 -28.23 -15.30
N ALA A 287 6.20 -27.21 -15.06
CA ALA A 287 7.47 -27.34 -14.34
C ALA A 287 7.27 -27.65 -12.85
N LEU A 288 6.26 -27.04 -12.20
CA LEU A 288 5.88 -27.31 -10.82
C LEU A 288 5.25 -28.70 -10.60
N GLN A 289 4.62 -29.26 -11.64
CA GLN A 289 4.01 -30.60 -11.63
C GLN A 289 4.99 -31.75 -11.97
N SER A 290 6.20 -31.45 -12.47
CA SER A 290 7.24 -32.46 -12.73
C SER A 290 7.74 -33.12 -11.42
N GLN A 291 8.17 -34.39 -11.44
CA GLN A 291 8.53 -35.12 -10.20
C GLN A 291 9.93 -34.81 -9.62
N ASP A 292 10.70 -33.88 -10.22
CA ASP A 292 12.06 -33.57 -9.76
C ASP A 292 12.12 -32.38 -8.78
N ASN A 293 12.88 -32.60 -7.70
CA ASN A 293 13.49 -31.71 -6.72
C ASN A 293 12.90 -30.29 -6.58
N GLY A 294 12.24 -30.00 -5.44
CA GLY A 294 11.64 -28.69 -5.13
C GLY A 294 12.58 -27.46 -5.27
N LEU A 295 13.90 -27.68 -5.24
CA LEU A 295 14.94 -26.69 -5.50
C LEU A 295 14.91 -26.14 -6.93
N SER A 296 14.88 -26.99 -7.96
CA SER A 296 14.87 -26.50 -9.36
C SER A 296 13.57 -25.75 -9.68
N LYS A 297 12.47 -26.11 -9.04
CA LYS A 297 11.16 -25.45 -9.17
C LYS A 297 11.11 -24.06 -8.54
N PHE A 298 11.66 -23.90 -7.34
CA PHE A 298 11.75 -22.60 -6.68
C PHE A 298 12.70 -21.65 -7.41
N LEU A 299 13.89 -22.13 -7.78
CA LEU A 299 14.82 -21.36 -8.60
C LEU A 299 14.24 -21.00 -9.97
N ALA A 300 13.54 -21.93 -10.64
CA ALA A 300 12.84 -21.64 -11.88
C ALA A 300 11.73 -20.62 -11.69
N ALA A 301 11.00 -20.64 -10.56
CA ALA A 301 9.99 -19.64 -10.24
C ALA A 301 10.60 -18.26 -9.97
N LEU A 302 11.71 -18.19 -9.20
CA LEU A 302 12.46 -16.97 -8.95
C LEU A 302 13.08 -16.37 -10.24
N VAL A 303 13.63 -17.22 -11.11
CA VAL A 303 14.12 -16.82 -12.43
C VAL A 303 12.97 -16.39 -13.35
N ALA A 304 11.81 -17.06 -13.30
CA ALA A 304 10.63 -16.74 -14.10
C ALA A 304 9.96 -15.41 -13.70
N ILE A 305 10.11 -14.96 -12.44
CA ILE A 305 9.73 -13.60 -12.01
C ILE A 305 10.85 -12.57 -12.23
N GLY A 306 11.93 -12.94 -12.93
CA GLY A 306 13.04 -12.03 -13.23
C GLY A 306 13.92 -11.69 -12.01
N ASN A 307 13.88 -12.52 -10.97
CA ASN A 307 14.51 -12.28 -9.68
C ASN A 307 15.44 -13.44 -9.26
N PRO A 308 16.54 -13.69 -10.00
CA PRO A 308 17.47 -14.78 -9.72
C PRO A 308 18.22 -14.65 -8.38
N LEU A 309 18.06 -13.52 -7.68
CA LEU A 309 18.63 -13.22 -6.37
C LEU A 309 17.63 -13.42 -5.22
N GLY A 310 16.36 -13.68 -5.53
CA GLY A 310 15.26 -13.82 -4.56
C GLY A 310 14.90 -12.54 -3.79
N GLU A 311 15.30 -11.37 -4.30
CA GLU A 311 14.93 -10.03 -3.83
C GLU A 311 13.46 -9.73 -4.18
N LEU A 312 12.52 -10.37 -3.48
CA LEU A 312 11.09 -10.19 -3.78
C LEU A 312 10.70 -8.73 -3.56
N SER A 313 10.12 -8.11 -4.59
CA SER A 313 9.45 -6.82 -4.47
C SER A 313 7.95 -7.04 -4.32
N PHE A 314 7.33 -6.22 -3.48
CA PHE A 314 5.90 -6.33 -3.20
C PHE A 314 5.15 -5.09 -3.68
N SER A 315 3.86 -5.25 -3.99
CA SER A 315 3.02 -4.12 -4.40
C SER A 315 2.86 -3.11 -3.25
N ARG A 316 2.45 -1.88 -3.56
CA ARG A 316 2.21 -0.85 -2.53
C ARG A 316 1.17 -1.29 -1.50
N GLU A 317 0.17 -2.05 -1.94
CA GLU A 317 -0.88 -2.61 -1.08
C GLU A 317 -0.33 -3.68 -0.15
N GLN A 318 0.56 -4.55 -0.65
CA GLN A 318 1.23 -5.59 0.14
C GLN A 318 2.18 -4.96 1.17
N GLU A 319 2.96 -3.95 0.79
CA GLU A 319 3.80 -3.20 1.72
C GLU A 319 2.96 -2.52 2.81
N ALA A 320 1.85 -1.87 2.45
CA ALA A 320 0.96 -1.23 3.41
C ALA A 320 0.25 -2.25 4.33
N GLN A 321 -0.04 -3.46 3.83
CA GLN A 321 -0.59 -4.55 4.63
C GLN A 321 0.46 -5.10 5.61
N ALA A 322 1.70 -5.28 5.15
CA ALA A 322 2.82 -5.70 5.99
C ALA A 322 3.15 -4.66 7.07
N ASP A 323 3.12 -3.36 6.75
CA ASP A 323 3.26 -2.27 7.73
C ASP A 323 2.23 -2.42 8.84
N ARG A 324 0.95 -2.57 8.48
CA ARG A 324 -0.12 -2.64 9.46
C ARG A 324 -0.06 -3.92 10.29
N LEU A 325 0.22 -5.09 9.70
CA LEU A 325 0.47 -6.33 10.45
C LEU A 325 1.67 -6.20 11.38
N GLY A 326 2.80 -5.69 10.88
CA GLY A 326 4.00 -5.46 11.67
C GLY A 326 3.78 -4.48 12.82
N MET A 327 2.99 -3.43 12.63
CA MET A 327 2.62 -2.51 13.71
C MET A 327 1.90 -3.22 14.85
N HIS A 328 0.99 -4.16 14.57
CA HIS A 328 0.31 -4.93 15.61
C HIS A 328 1.26 -5.90 16.31
N VAL A 329 2.13 -6.58 15.57
CA VAL A 329 3.14 -7.46 16.17
C VAL A 329 4.07 -6.67 17.10
N ALA A 330 4.57 -5.52 16.65
CA ALA A 330 5.42 -4.65 17.46
C ALA A 330 4.67 -4.11 18.68
N PHE A 331 3.43 -3.64 18.48
CA PHE A 331 2.59 -3.13 19.55
C PHE A 331 2.33 -4.20 20.61
N ASP A 332 1.91 -5.41 20.20
CA ASP A 332 1.62 -6.55 21.08
C ASP A 332 2.86 -7.05 21.82
N ALA A 333 4.03 -6.99 21.19
CA ALA A 333 5.32 -7.23 21.84
C ALA A 333 5.74 -6.10 22.83
N GLY A 334 4.97 -5.02 22.91
CA GLY A 334 5.19 -3.90 23.82
C GLY A 334 6.18 -2.86 23.30
N TYR A 335 6.43 -2.80 21.99
CA TYR A 335 7.30 -1.83 21.34
C TYR A 335 6.51 -0.72 20.65
N ASP A 336 7.14 0.45 20.48
CA ASP A 336 6.52 1.59 19.81
C ASP A 336 6.44 1.38 18.29
N PRO A 337 5.23 1.19 17.69
CA PRO A 337 5.09 0.91 16.26
C PRO A 337 5.49 2.11 15.37
N ARG A 338 5.59 3.33 15.94
CA ARG A 338 6.08 4.51 15.21
C ARG A 338 7.55 4.39 14.80
N ALA A 339 8.32 3.51 15.45
CA ALA A 339 9.74 3.36 15.20
C ALA A 339 10.06 2.95 13.75
N LEU A 340 9.16 2.22 13.08
CA LEU A 340 9.32 1.90 11.66
C LEU A 340 9.23 3.16 10.78
N ALA A 341 8.29 4.07 11.07
CA ALA A 341 8.19 5.37 10.40
C ALA A 341 9.39 6.28 10.71
N GLU A 342 9.87 6.28 11.97
CA GLU A 342 11.08 7.00 12.38
C GLU A 342 12.31 6.50 11.59
N LEU A 343 12.39 5.20 11.31
CA LEU A 343 13.45 4.61 10.48
C LEU A 343 13.34 5.06 9.01
N PHE A 344 12.15 5.07 8.42
CA PHE A 344 11.94 5.56 7.05
C PHE A 344 12.37 7.02 6.90
N GLN A 345 12.02 7.85 7.88
CA GLN A 345 12.43 9.26 7.92
C GLN A 345 13.96 9.41 7.94
N LYS A 346 14.69 8.52 8.63
CA LYS A 346 16.16 8.52 8.61
C LYS A 346 16.70 8.21 7.24
N PHE A 347 16.14 7.22 6.54
CA PHE A 347 16.58 6.90 5.18
C PHE A 347 16.34 8.05 4.20
N GLU A 348 15.20 8.74 4.32
CA GLU A 348 14.92 9.94 3.53
C GLU A 348 15.92 11.07 3.81
N ALA A 349 16.35 11.22 5.07
CA ALA A 349 17.32 12.24 5.49
C ALA A 349 18.79 11.89 5.17
N MET A 350 19.11 10.66 4.76
CA MET A 350 20.48 10.26 4.41
C MET A 350 20.96 10.92 3.12
N GLN A 351 22.26 11.26 3.07
CA GLN A 351 22.84 11.89 1.88
C GLN A 351 22.71 11.00 0.63
N PRO A 352 22.57 11.59 -0.58
CA PRO A 352 22.49 10.84 -1.83
C PRO A 352 23.66 9.87 -2.05
N SER A 353 24.86 10.20 -1.55
CA SER A 353 26.06 9.35 -1.60
C SER A 353 25.93 8.06 -0.79
N SER A 354 25.12 8.06 0.27
CA SER A 354 24.80 6.89 1.10
C SER A 354 23.69 6.02 0.52
N ARG A 355 23.00 6.43 -0.58
CA ARG A 355 21.95 5.61 -1.21
C ARG A 355 22.43 4.24 -1.62
N LYS A 356 23.70 4.10 -2.03
CA LYS A 356 24.25 2.80 -2.46
C LYS A 356 24.19 1.73 -1.36
N THR A 357 24.22 2.12 -0.07
CA THR A 357 24.19 1.14 1.03
C THR A 357 22.78 0.66 1.36
N TRP A 358 21.73 1.42 1.01
CA TRP A 358 20.32 1.03 1.24
C TRP A 358 19.50 0.85 -0.04
N ASP A 359 20.13 1.00 -1.21
CA ASP A 359 19.51 0.85 -2.53
C ASP A 359 18.71 -0.45 -2.66
N LEU A 360 19.30 -1.56 -2.19
CA LEU A 360 18.64 -2.86 -2.16
C LEU A 360 17.30 -2.79 -1.40
N MET A 361 17.32 -2.31 -0.16
CA MET A 361 16.13 -2.20 0.68
C MET A 361 15.08 -1.26 0.07
N SER A 362 15.48 -0.19 -0.62
CA SER A 362 14.52 0.68 -1.32
C SER A 362 13.91 0.09 -2.57
N ARG A 363 14.59 -0.88 -3.20
CA ARG A 363 14.08 -1.63 -4.35
C ARG A 363 13.12 -2.73 -3.91
N THR A 364 13.44 -3.44 -2.83
CA THR A 364 12.61 -4.52 -2.29
C THR A 364 11.41 -3.98 -1.49
N HIS A 365 11.62 -2.92 -0.71
CA HIS A 365 10.60 -2.25 0.10
C HIS A 365 10.58 -0.75 -0.20
N PRO A 366 9.89 -0.32 -1.27
CA PRO A 366 9.80 1.10 -1.60
C PRO A 366 9.19 1.91 -0.44
N PHE A 367 9.99 2.80 0.14
CA PHE A 367 9.52 3.75 1.14
C PHE A 367 8.73 4.87 0.47
N SER A 368 7.71 5.36 1.17
CA SER A 368 7.00 6.55 0.77
C SER A 368 6.52 7.35 1.97
N ILE A 369 6.38 8.67 1.77
CA ILE A 369 5.74 9.56 2.74
C ILE A 369 4.32 9.05 3.07
N ASP A 370 3.62 8.44 2.11
CA ASP A 370 2.30 7.86 2.33
C ASP A 370 2.32 6.70 3.35
N ARG A 371 3.33 5.82 3.28
CA ARG A 371 3.48 4.71 4.26
C ARG A 371 3.83 5.25 5.65
N MET A 372 4.73 6.22 5.72
CA MET A 372 5.08 6.90 6.97
C MET A 372 3.84 7.56 7.61
N ASN A 373 3.06 8.30 6.81
CA ASN A 373 1.81 8.92 7.26
C ASN A 373 0.78 7.88 7.67
N ALA A 374 0.66 6.78 6.91
CA ALA A 374 -0.24 5.69 7.24
C ALA A 374 0.08 5.08 8.62
N ILE A 375 1.36 4.83 8.93
CA ILE A 375 1.80 4.37 10.25
C ILE A 375 1.41 5.39 11.33
N ASN A 376 1.75 6.67 11.14
CA ASN A 376 1.48 7.72 12.11
C ASN A 376 -0.02 7.96 12.35
N ASP A 377 -0.86 7.81 11.33
CA ASP A 377 -2.32 7.91 11.43
C ASP A 377 -2.95 6.65 12.07
N TYR A 378 -2.23 5.53 12.03
CA TYR A 378 -2.70 4.26 12.53
C TYR A 378 -2.47 4.11 14.03
N VAL A 379 -1.30 4.53 14.53
CA VAL A 379 -0.93 4.38 15.96
C VAL A 379 -1.96 4.95 16.94
N PRO A 380 -2.58 6.12 16.71
CA PRO A 380 -3.62 6.65 17.60
C PRO A 380 -4.88 5.76 17.71
N LEU A 381 -5.06 4.81 16.79
CA LEU A 381 -6.16 3.85 16.83
C LEU A 381 -5.89 2.68 17.80
N LEU A 382 -4.65 2.50 18.25
CA LEU A 382 -4.27 1.47 19.20
C LEU A 382 -4.53 1.93 20.65
N PRO A 383 -4.72 1.00 21.61
CA PRO A 383 -4.83 1.34 23.03
C PRO A 383 -3.59 2.08 23.55
N GLU A 384 -3.82 3.09 24.39
CA GLU A 384 -2.73 3.79 25.06
C GLU A 384 -2.11 2.90 26.14
N ARG A 385 -0.82 2.59 26.00
CA ARG A 385 -0.02 1.92 27.03
C ARG A 385 1.46 2.34 26.95
N PRO A 386 2.26 2.15 28.01
CA PRO A 386 3.70 2.37 27.94
C PRO A 386 4.32 1.41 26.91
N LEU A 387 5.05 1.96 25.94
CA LEU A 387 5.72 1.20 24.88
C LEU A 387 7.25 1.40 24.98
N LYS A 388 7.99 0.32 24.72
CA LYS A 388 9.45 0.31 24.71
C LYS A 388 9.97 0.95 23.43
N LYS A 389 10.96 1.83 23.56
CA LYS A 389 11.76 2.34 22.42
C LYS A 389 13.11 1.64 22.32
N SER A 390 13.78 1.42 23.44
CA SER A 390 15.08 0.75 23.49
C SER A 390 15.25 -0.02 24.79
N SER A 391 16.34 -0.79 24.89
CA SER A 391 16.76 -1.49 26.10
C SER A 391 18.27 -1.36 26.33
N PRO A 392 18.75 -1.52 27.58
CA PRO A 392 20.18 -1.63 27.84
C PRO A 392 20.84 -2.83 27.15
N ALA A 393 20.07 -3.87 26.78
CA ALA A 393 20.59 -5.00 26.03
C ALA A 393 20.86 -4.63 24.56
N PHE A 394 19.99 -3.81 23.96
CA PHE A 394 20.21 -3.21 22.65
C PHE A 394 21.49 -2.38 22.62
N ASP A 395 21.69 -1.52 23.63
CA ASP A 395 22.87 -0.65 23.70
C ASP A 395 24.17 -1.48 23.79
N ARG A 396 24.16 -2.58 24.56
CA ARG A 396 25.28 -3.53 24.62
C ARG A 396 25.52 -4.23 23.28
N MET A 397 24.46 -4.63 22.59
CA MET A 397 24.57 -5.21 21.24
C MET A 397 25.18 -4.20 20.26
N LYS A 398 24.72 -2.94 20.26
CA LYS A 398 25.27 -1.87 19.41
C LYS A 398 26.73 -1.60 19.72
N ALA A 399 27.11 -1.53 20.99
CA ALA A 399 28.50 -1.37 21.41
C ALA A 399 29.36 -2.54 20.91
N ARG A 400 28.88 -3.79 21.06
CA ARG A 400 29.58 -4.97 20.54
C ARG A 400 29.72 -4.92 19.03
N LEU A 401 28.64 -4.65 18.30
CA LEU A 401 28.61 -4.56 16.85
C LEU A 401 29.62 -3.53 16.31
N SER A 402 29.70 -2.36 16.95
CA SER A 402 30.66 -1.30 16.59
C SER A 402 32.13 -1.67 16.84
N SER A 403 32.39 -2.66 17.70
CA SER A 403 33.74 -3.17 17.98
C SER A 403 34.20 -4.25 17.00
N LEU A 404 33.28 -4.79 16.19
CA LEU A 404 33.61 -5.80 15.20
C LEU A 404 34.35 -5.16 14.02
N PRO A 405 35.27 -5.90 13.37
CA PRO A 405 35.89 -5.42 12.13
C PRO A 405 34.80 -5.07 11.10
N PRO A 406 35.03 -4.08 10.21
CA PRO A 406 34.08 -3.75 9.16
C PRO A 406 33.68 -5.02 8.39
N PRO A 407 32.40 -5.17 8.00
CA PRO A 407 31.98 -6.32 7.22
C PRO A 407 32.82 -6.40 5.94
N ALA A 408 33.16 -7.61 5.51
CA ALA A 408 33.84 -7.79 4.25
C ALA A 408 33.03 -7.07 3.15
N ALA A 409 33.71 -6.23 2.35
CA ALA A 409 33.08 -5.73 1.13
C ALA A 409 32.58 -6.96 0.36
N PRO A 410 31.34 -6.93 -0.18
CA PRO A 410 30.84 -8.07 -0.93
C PRO A 410 31.91 -8.43 -1.95
N THR A 411 32.46 -9.64 -1.85
CA THR A 411 33.37 -10.15 -2.86
C THR A 411 32.61 -10.00 -4.18
N PRO A 412 33.13 -9.28 -5.18
CA PRO A 412 32.54 -9.33 -6.50
C PRO A 412 32.46 -10.82 -6.82
N ARG A 413 31.23 -11.32 -6.91
CA ARG A 413 30.98 -12.73 -7.18
C ARG A 413 31.85 -13.04 -8.40
N PRO A 414 32.65 -14.14 -8.41
CA PRO A 414 33.34 -14.52 -9.62
C PRO A 414 32.29 -14.44 -10.72
N THR A 415 32.57 -13.66 -11.76
CA THR A 415 31.79 -13.73 -12.99
C THR A 415 31.52 -15.20 -13.21
N PRO A 416 30.25 -15.64 -13.30
CA PRO A 416 29.94 -17.02 -13.63
C PRO A 416 30.90 -17.42 -14.73
N PRO A 417 31.62 -18.55 -14.60
CA PRO A 417 32.72 -18.91 -15.51
C PRO A 417 32.22 -18.61 -16.89
N ALA A 418 32.89 -17.67 -17.60
CA ALA A 418 32.38 -17.02 -18.81
C ALA A 418 31.52 -18.03 -19.55
N ALA A 419 30.19 -17.91 -19.37
CA ALA A 419 29.28 -18.97 -19.78
C ALA A 419 29.57 -19.14 -21.26
N ALA A 420 30.19 -20.27 -21.58
CA ALA A 420 30.95 -20.49 -22.81
C ALA A 420 30.16 -19.89 -23.95
N THR A 421 30.55 -18.70 -24.43
CA THR A 421 29.79 -17.83 -25.35
C THR A 421 28.54 -18.50 -25.89
N ALA A 422 27.53 -18.60 -25.03
CA ALA A 422 26.23 -19.11 -25.42
C ALA A 422 25.61 -17.86 -26.00
N GLY A 423 25.55 -17.79 -27.33
CA GLY A 423 25.17 -16.60 -28.06
C GLY A 423 24.01 -15.89 -27.39
N SER A 424 24.10 -14.56 -27.27
CA SER A 424 22.98 -13.71 -26.91
C SER A 424 21.71 -14.24 -27.57
N PRO A 425 20.59 -14.45 -26.85
CA PRO A 425 19.31 -14.61 -27.51
C PRO A 425 19.14 -13.36 -28.37
N GLY A 426 19.01 -13.55 -29.68
CA GLY A 426 19.22 -12.52 -30.69
C GLY A 426 18.53 -11.19 -30.34
N GLY A 427 19.26 -10.09 -30.47
CA GLY A 427 18.67 -8.76 -30.58
C GLY A 427 18.80 -8.30 -32.02
N ILE A 428 17.80 -7.58 -32.54
CA ILE A 428 17.83 -7.05 -33.90
C ILE A 428 18.44 -5.64 -33.82
N PRO A 429 19.61 -5.37 -34.41
CA PRO A 429 20.16 -4.02 -34.46
C PRO A 429 19.32 -3.14 -35.38
N TYR A 430 19.17 -1.86 -35.02
CA TYR A 430 18.56 -0.85 -35.89
C TYR A 430 19.42 0.41 -35.98
N THR A 431 19.27 1.12 -37.10
CA THR A 431 19.79 2.47 -37.32
C THR A 431 18.64 3.41 -37.66
N VAL A 432 18.81 4.69 -37.36
CA VAL A 432 17.81 5.71 -37.68
C VAL A 432 18.21 6.41 -38.97
N ASP A 433 17.32 6.41 -39.97
CA ASP A 433 17.60 7.11 -41.23
C ASP A 433 17.74 8.61 -40.98
N ASN A 434 18.76 9.22 -41.60
CA ASN A 434 19.01 10.67 -41.54
C ASN A 434 19.22 11.24 -40.13
N ALA A 435 19.46 10.39 -39.13
CA ALA A 435 19.85 10.82 -37.80
C ALA A 435 20.92 9.88 -37.24
N PRO A 436 21.93 10.39 -36.51
CA PRO A 436 23.05 9.60 -36.03
C PRO A 436 22.68 8.82 -34.77
N PHE A 437 21.75 7.88 -34.90
CA PHE A 437 21.29 7.03 -33.80
C PHE A 437 21.20 5.58 -34.23
N ALA A 438 21.49 4.69 -33.29
CA ALA A 438 21.33 3.27 -33.47
C ALA A 438 20.94 2.61 -32.14
N GLY A 439 20.29 1.45 -32.21
CA GLY A 439 19.83 0.69 -31.04
C GLY A 439 19.85 -0.82 -31.30
N VAL A 440 19.39 -1.59 -30.33
CA VAL A 440 19.10 -3.04 -30.44
C VAL A 440 17.70 -3.26 -29.84
N ILE A 441 16.81 -3.87 -30.60
CA ILE A 441 15.52 -4.35 -30.08
C ILE A 441 15.60 -5.85 -29.74
N PRO A 442 14.70 -6.38 -28.91
CA PRO A 442 14.64 -7.82 -28.66
C PRO A 442 14.38 -8.62 -29.96
N GLY A 443 14.88 -9.84 -30.05
CA GLY A 443 14.88 -10.62 -31.30
C GLY A 443 13.52 -11.08 -31.80
N ASP A 444 12.52 -11.02 -30.95
CA ASP A 444 11.12 -11.32 -31.22
C ASP A 444 10.28 -10.06 -31.49
N TRP A 445 10.90 -8.89 -31.59
CA TRP A 445 10.24 -7.62 -31.87
C TRP A 445 10.40 -7.19 -33.33
N THR A 446 9.40 -6.46 -33.83
CA THR A 446 9.44 -5.86 -35.16
C THR A 446 9.60 -4.35 -35.06
N GLY A 447 10.36 -3.77 -35.98
CA GLY A 447 10.47 -2.32 -36.13
C GLY A 447 9.83 -1.86 -37.43
N ARG A 448 9.04 -0.79 -37.37
CA ARG A 448 8.50 -0.11 -38.55
C ARG A 448 8.62 1.39 -38.42
N LYS A 449 8.62 2.09 -39.55
CA LYS A 449 8.59 3.55 -39.62
C LYS A 449 7.21 4.00 -40.04
N THR A 450 6.64 4.99 -39.37
CA THR A 450 5.38 5.62 -39.78
C THR A 450 5.62 6.68 -40.85
N ASP A 451 4.55 7.11 -41.53
CA ASP A 451 4.60 8.23 -42.47
C ASP A 451 5.02 9.54 -41.81
N SER A 452 4.80 9.67 -40.49
CA SER A 452 5.25 10.81 -39.67
C SER A 452 6.75 10.75 -39.31
N GLY A 453 7.45 9.69 -39.70
CA GLY A 453 8.87 9.50 -39.39
C GLY A 453 9.16 8.90 -38.00
N THR A 454 8.13 8.56 -37.23
CA THR A 454 8.27 7.90 -35.92
C THR A 454 8.68 6.45 -36.13
N ILE A 455 9.66 5.98 -35.36
CA ILE A 455 10.05 4.57 -35.35
C ILE A 455 9.24 3.86 -34.28
N VAL A 456 8.58 2.77 -34.65
CA VAL A 456 7.68 2.00 -33.79
C VAL A 456 8.24 0.61 -33.65
N PHE A 457 8.58 0.22 -32.43
CA PHE A 457 8.96 -1.15 -32.07
C PHE A 457 7.77 -1.85 -31.44
N GLU A 458 7.38 -3.00 -32.00
CA GLU A 458 6.20 -3.78 -31.60
C GLU A 458 6.66 -5.18 -31.16
N GLY A 459 6.15 -5.65 -30.02
CA GLY A 459 6.39 -7.01 -29.54
C GLY A 459 5.63 -8.10 -30.33
N GLN A 460 5.94 -9.38 -30.07
CA GLN A 460 5.38 -10.52 -30.80
C GLN A 460 3.82 -10.55 -30.84
N LYS A 461 3.26 -10.78 -32.03
CA LYS A 461 1.82 -11.07 -32.20
C LYS A 461 1.46 -12.43 -31.60
N GLY A 462 0.59 -12.47 -30.60
CA GLY A 462 -0.01 -13.75 -30.19
C GLY A 462 -0.65 -13.93 -28.82
N THR A 463 -0.64 -12.99 -27.87
CA THR A 463 -1.37 -13.18 -26.59
C THR A 463 -1.92 -11.88 -25.99
N GLU A 464 -3.24 -11.75 -26.03
CA GLU A 464 -4.13 -10.77 -25.38
C GLU A 464 -4.01 -9.28 -25.73
N ALA A 465 -5.08 -8.54 -25.45
CA ALA A 465 -5.43 -7.26 -26.06
C ALA A 465 -4.37 -6.17 -25.84
N TYR A 466 -3.82 -5.70 -26.96
CA TYR A 466 -2.85 -4.61 -27.14
C TYR A 466 -1.38 -4.90 -26.88
N GLU A 467 -0.63 -4.66 -27.94
CA GLU A 467 0.77 -4.94 -28.13
C GLU A 467 1.60 -3.90 -27.35
N ALA A 468 2.65 -4.33 -26.65
CA ALA A 468 3.61 -3.38 -26.10
C ALA A 468 4.32 -2.67 -27.25
N THR A 469 4.35 -1.35 -27.19
CA THR A 469 4.92 -0.52 -28.25
C THR A 469 5.93 0.44 -27.65
N VAL A 470 7.06 0.59 -28.33
CA VAL A 470 8.00 1.69 -28.08
C VAL A 470 8.01 2.58 -29.31
N GLU A 471 7.55 3.81 -29.13
CA GLU A 471 7.67 4.86 -30.14
C GLU A 471 8.92 5.69 -29.86
N LEU A 472 9.77 5.82 -30.87
CA LEU A 472 10.97 6.63 -30.86
C LEU A 472 10.78 7.80 -31.83
N GLU A 473 10.63 9.00 -31.27
CA GLU A 473 10.62 10.26 -32.01
C GLU A 473 12.01 10.90 -31.93
N ILE A 474 12.62 11.19 -33.09
CA ILE A 474 13.88 11.90 -33.20
C ILE A 474 13.63 13.17 -34.00
N ALA A 475 13.67 14.30 -33.31
CA ALA A 475 13.27 15.59 -33.86
C ALA A 475 14.50 16.50 -33.98
N PRO A 476 14.91 16.92 -35.19
CA PRO A 476 15.97 17.90 -35.36
C PRO A 476 15.66 19.20 -34.61
N ARG A 477 16.66 19.77 -33.92
CA ARG A 477 16.50 21.05 -33.21
C ARG A 477 16.09 22.19 -34.14
N THR A 478 16.43 22.10 -35.43
CA THR A 478 16.00 23.05 -36.47
C THR A 478 14.48 23.16 -36.60
N ASN A 479 13.75 22.11 -36.24
CA ASN A 479 12.28 22.11 -36.25
C ASN A 479 11.68 22.81 -35.03
N PHE A 480 12.49 23.08 -34.00
CA PHE A 480 12.09 23.69 -32.73
C PHE A 480 13.06 24.82 -32.34
N PRO A 481 13.16 25.89 -33.16
CA PRO A 481 14.14 26.95 -32.94
C PRO A 481 13.92 27.62 -31.57
N GLY A 482 14.99 27.69 -30.77
CA GLY A 482 14.98 28.32 -29.44
C GLY A 482 14.24 27.54 -28.34
N LYS A 483 13.76 26.32 -28.62
CA LYS A 483 13.12 25.49 -27.59
C LYS A 483 14.17 24.77 -26.73
N SER A 484 13.91 24.73 -25.43
CA SER A 484 14.70 24.00 -24.43
C SER A 484 14.21 22.56 -24.28
N LEU A 485 14.98 21.74 -23.55
CA LEU A 485 14.53 20.39 -23.16
C LEU A 485 13.25 20.46 -22.30
N ASP A 486 13.16 21.45 -21.42
CA ASP A 486 11.97 21.72 -20.60
C ASP A 486 10.74 22.03 -21.46
N ASP A 487 10.89 22.87 -22.50
CA ASP A 487 9.81 23.16 -23.46
C ASP A 487 9.35 21.90 -24.19
N MET A 488 10.28 21.00 -24.51
CA MET A 488 9.96 19.75 -25.19
C MET A 488 9.26 18.76 -24.25
N ALA A 489 9.67 18.70 -22.99
CA ALA A 489 9.00 17.90 -21.98
C ALA A 489 7.57 18.40 -21.73
N GLU A 490 7.39 19.71 -21.63
CA GLU A 490 6.07 20.33 -21.50
C GLU A 490 5.18 20.08 -22.74
N ARG A 491 5.76 20.11 -23.94
CA ARG A 491 5.03 19.77 -25.19
C ARG A 491 4.50 18.34 -25.14
N VAL A 492 5.33 17.38 -24.74
CA VAL A 492 4.95 15.96 -24.62
C VAL A 492 3.92 15.77 -23.51
N PHE A 493 4.09 16.44 -22.37
CA PHE A 493 3.13 16.38 -21.28
C PHE A 493 1.74 16.87 -21.71
N ARG A 494 1.66 18.03 -22.37
CA ARG A 494 0.37 18.56 -22.87
C ARG A 494 -0.30 17.66 -23.88
N SER A 495 0.47 17.11 -24.83
CA SER A 495 -0.11 16.21 -25.85
C SER A 495 -0.69 14.92 -25.25
N ILE A 496 -0.19 14.51 -24.09
CA ILE A 496 -0.72 13.38 -23.32
C ILE A 496 -1.92 13.81 -22.47
N ALA A 497 -1.81 14.94 -21.75
CA ALA A 497 -2.84 15.46 -20.87
C ALA A 497 -4.13 15.87 -21.60
N GLU A 498 -4.04 16.23 -22.88
CA GLU A 498 -5.18 16.57 -23.74
C GLU A 498 -5.97 15.34 -24.23
N LYS A 499 -5.48 14.12 -23.99
CA LYS A 499 -6.19 12.90 -24.38
C LYS A 499 -7.44 12.69 -23.52
N PRO A 500 -8.57 12.22 -24.09
CA PRO A 500 -9.77 11.93 -23.32
C PRO A 500 -9.49 10.93 -22.19
N ASP A 501 -10.01 11.22 -21.00
CA ASP A 501 -9.87 10.37 -19.81
C ASP A 501 -8.40 10.10 -19.40
N ALA A 502 -7.47 11.00 -19.76
CA ALA A 502 -6.07 10.87 -19.40
C ALA A 502 -5.72 11.44 -18.02
N TRP A 503 -4.96 10.65 -17.28
CA TRP A 503 -4.24 11.08 -16.10
C TRP A 503 -2.74 11.12 -16.45
N ALA A 504 -2.09 12.26 -16.30
CA ALA A 504 -0.66 12.44 -16.56
C ALA A 504 0.02 13.15 -15.38
N GLU A 505 1.17 12.64 -14.95
CA GLU A 505 2.06 13.30 -14.01
C GLU A 505 2.86 14.40 -14.74
N PRO A 506 3.07 15.57 -14.12
CA PRO A 506 3.96 16.61 -14.67
C PRO A 506 5.36 16.05 -14.96
N PRO A 507 6.11 16.63 -15.92
CA PRO A 507 7.46 16.18 -16.26
C PRO A 507 8.38 16.09 -15.04
N GLU A 508 8.85 14.88 -14.75
CA GLU A 508 9.73 14.61 -13.63
C GLU A 508 11.19 14.60 -14.10
N ALA A 509 12.00 15.53 -13.60
CA ALA A 509 13.41 15.60 -13.98
C ALA A 509 14.17 14.36 -13.50
N ARG A 510 15.00 13.81 -14.40
CA ARG A 510 15.87 12.65 -14.20
C ARG A 510 17.26 12.94 -14.75
N SER A 511 18.26 12.26 -14.21
CA SER A 511 19.61 12.24 -14.77
C SER A 511 20.20 10.84 -14.60
N ASP A 512 20.85 10.35 -15.65
CA ASP A 512 21.60 9.10 -15.68
C ASP A 512 23.10 9.29 -15.38
N GLY A 513 23.48 10.47 -14.88
CA GLY A 513 24.87 10.85 -14.61
C GLY A 513 25.62 11.41 -15.82
N ALA A 514 25.06 11.33 -17.04
CA ALA A 514 25.67 11.87 -18.25
C ALA A 514 24.79 12.91 -18.96
N ARG A 515 23.46 12.78 -18.89
CA ARG A 515 22.49 13.71 -19.51
C ARG A 515 21.29 13.97 -18.59
N ARG A 516 20.59 15.07 -18.89
CA ARG A 516 19.31 15.41 -18.28
C ARG A 516 18.20 14.78 -19.12
N ALA A 517 17.16 14.28 -18.46
CA ALA A 517 15.97 13.77 -19.09
C ALA A 517 14.74 14.15 -18.26
N PHE A 518 13.56 14.02 -18.87
CA PHE A 518 12.28 14.12 -18.19
C PHE A 518 11.50 12.84 -18.38
N ALA A 519 10.96 12.31 -17.29
CA ALA A 519 10.01 11.21 -17.32
C ALA A 519 8.59 11.75 -17.15
N ILE A 520 7.67 11.34 -18.01
CA ILE A 520 6.26 11.70 -17.95
C ILE A 520 5.48 10.38 -17.87
N LYS A 521 4.78 10.17 -16.75
CA LYS A 521 3.96 8.98 -16.54
C LYS A 521 2.51 9.34 -16.79
N ALA A 522 1.80 8.52 -17.54
CA ALA A 522 0.39 8.73 -17.78
C ALA A 522 -0.39 7.42 -17.91
N THR A 523 -1.70 7.52 -17.77
CA THR A 523 -2.65 6.43 -17.99
C THR A 523 -3.90 6.99 -18.64
N TYR A 524 -4.37 6.36 -19.72
CA TYR A 524 -5.62 6.71 -20.39
C TYR A 524 -6.20 5.50 -21.12
N PRO A 525 -7.53 5.47 -21.36
CA PRO A 525 -8.15 4.40 -22.12
C PRO A 525 -7.88 4.54 -23.62
N VAL A 526 -7.55 3.43 -24.28
CA VAL A 526 -7.43 3.32 -25.74
C VAL A 526 -8.52 2.36 -26.26
N GLN A 527 -9.05 2.62 -27.46
CA GLN A 527 -10.13 1.83 -28.07
C GLN A 527 -9.61 0.61 -28.82
N GLY A 528 -10.08 -0.58 -28.44
CA GLY A 528 -9.44 -1.86 -28.79
C GLY A 528 -10.35 -2.84 -29.47
N SER A 529 -9.77 -3.95 -29.92
CA SER A 529 -10.51 -5.03 -30.58
C SER A 529 -11.58 -5.65 -29.68
N GLN A 530 -11.43 -5.57 -28.34
CA GLN A 530 -12.39 -6.07 -27.36
C GLN A 530 -12.98 -4.99 -26.42
N GLY A 531 -12.77 -3.70 -26.71
CA GLY A 531 -13.27 -2.58 -25.90
C GLY A 531 -12.19 -1.59 -25.48
N LYS A 532 -12.54 -0.65 -24.57
CA LYS A 532 -11.58 0.32 -24.02
C LYS A 532 -10.64 -0.38 -23.04
N VAL A 533 -9.32 -0.25 -23.23
CA VAL A 533 -8.29 -0.78 -22.33
C VAL A 533 -7.47 0.38 -21.78
N ALA A 534 -7.27 0.41 -20.46
CA ALA A 534 -6.37 1.37 -19.83
C ALA A 534 -4.91 1.02 -20.20
N VAL A 535 -4.19 1.98 -20.77
CA VAL A 535 -2.77 1.81 -21.10
C VAL A 535 -1.92 2.66 -20.17
N ARG A 536 -0.83 2.09 -19.67
CA ARG A 536 0.25 2.84 -19.06
C ARG A 536 1.16 3.39 -20.14
N HIS A 537 1.49 4.66 -19.98
CA HIS A 537 2.31 5.45 -20.87
C HIS A 537 3.49 6.00 -20.06
N LEU A 538 4.71 5.72 -20.50
CA LEU A 538 5.92 6.39 -19.99
C LEU A 538 6.62 7.09 -21.15
N SER A 539 6.71 8.41 -21.12
CA SER A 539 7.60 9.14 -22.03
C SER A 539 8.89 9.53 -21.33
N VAL A 540 10.02 9.30 -21.99
CA VAL A 540 11.33 9.81 -21.61
C VAL A 540 11.78 10.80 -22.66
N VAL A 541 11.91 12.07 -22.26
CA VAL A 541 12.33 13.18 -23.12
C VAL A 541 13.75 13.55 -22.77
N THR A 542 14.66 13.49 -23.75
CA THR A 542 16.07 13.85 -23.60
C THR A 542 16.55 14.61 -24.84
N ASP A 543 17.75 15.18 -24.77
CA ASP A 543 18.32 15.93 -25.88
C ASP A 543 19.78 15.52 -26.19
N TYR A 544 20.11 15.70 -27.45
CA TYR A 544 21.42 15.53 -28.05
C TYR A 544 21.81 16.85 -28.74
N PRO A 545 23.08 17.04 -29.14
CA PRO A 545 23.55 18.33 -29.68
C PRO A 545 22.69 18.89 -30.82
N GLN A 546 22.15 18.03 -31.67
CA GLN A 546 21.37 18.42 -32.86
C GLN A 546 19.91 17.94 -32.83
N HIS A 547 19.49 17.18 -31.81
CA HIS A 547 18.18 16.50 -31.80
C HIS A 547 17.53 16.50 -30.42
N PHE A 548 16.20 16.51 -30.40
CA PHE A 548 15.40 16.04 -29.28
C PHE A 548 15.03 14.58 -29.52
N VAL A 549 15.01 13.80 -28.45
CA VAL A 549 14.66 12.37 -28.49
C VAL A 549 13.57 12.12 -27.47
N VAL A 550 12.48 11.50 -27.94
CA VAL A 550 11.38 11.07 -27.09
C VAL A 550 11.21 9.56 -27.26
N PHE A 551 11.43 8.82 -26.18
CA PHE A 551 10.98 7.45 -26.07
C PHE A 551 9.60 7.45 -25.45
N THR A 552 8.66 6.76 -26.09
CA THR A 552 7.34 6.56 -25.51
C THR A 552 7.01 5.09 -25.44
N TYR A 553 6.87 4.60 -24.22
CA TYR A 553 6.53 3.22 -23.91
C TYR A 553 5.03 3.12 -23.68
N PHE A 554 4.35 2.34 -24.50
CA PHE A 554 2.92 2.02 -24.39
C PHE A 554 2.75 0.56 -24.01
N VAL A 555 1.97 0.31 -22.97
CA VAL A 555 1.68 -1.04 -22.51
C VAL A 555 0.34 -1.07 -21.80
N PRO A 556 -0.47 -2.13 -21.95
CA PRO A 556 -1.67 -2.30 -21.15
C PRO A 556 -1.38 -2.23 -19.66
N GLU A 557 -2.31 -1.65 -18.90
CA GLU A 557 -2.21 -1.61 -17.45
C GLU A 557 -2.10 -3.04 -16.88
N GLY A 558 -1.10 -3.27 -16.02
CA GLY A 558 -0.78 -4.60 -15.49
C GLY A 558 0.27 -5.40 -16.28
N LEU A 559 0.63 -4.97 -17.49
CA LEU A 559 1.69 -5.60 -18.29
C LEU A 559 3.02 -4.82 -18.29
N PHE A 560 3.09 -3.66 -17.63
CA PHE A 560 4.30 -2.82 -17.62
C PHE A 560 5.54 -3.59 -17.15
N ASP A 561 5.44 -4.35 -16.06
CA ASP A 561 6.57 -5.09 -15.49
C ASP A 561 7.03 -6.24 -16.41
N LYS A 562 6.11 -6.84 -17.19
CA LYS A 562 6.44 -7.84 -18.21
C LYS A 562 7.34 -7.24 -19.29
N TYR A 563 7.07 -6.01 -19.71
CA TYR A 563 7.78 -5.35 -20.80
C TYR A 563 8.94 -4.46 -20.35
N LEU A 564 9.08 -4.20 -19.06
CA LEU A 564 10.12 -3.35 -18.49
C LEU A 564 11.54 -3.81 -18.87
N PRO A 565 11.92 -5.11 -18.83
CA PRO A 565 13.26 -5.54 -19.25
C PRO A 565 13.53 -5.24 -20.73
N MET A 566 12.52 -5.37 -21.60
CA MET A 566 12.64 -5.07 -23.03
C MET A 566 12.72 -3.56 -23.27
N PHE A 567 11.95 -2.77 -22.51
CA PHE A 567 12.03 -1.31 -22.54
C PHE A 567 13.41 -0.81 -22.09
N GLN A 568 13.98 -1.42 -21.06
CA GLN A 568 15.35 -1.17 -20.59
C GLN A 568 16.37 -1.57 -21.65
N GLN A 569 16.26 -2.76 -22.25
CA GLN A 569 17.16 -3.18 -23.33
C GLN A 569 17.15 -2.20 -24.52
N ILE A 570 15.97 -1.71 -24.91
CA ILE A 570 15.83 -0.73 -25.99
C ILE A 570 16.47 0.62 -25.59
N GLY A 571 16.25 1.08 -24.36
CA GLY A 571 16.83 2.32 -23.84
C GLY A 571 18.35 2.24 -23.68
N ASP A 572 18.85 1.20 -23.03
CA ASP A 572 20.28 0.99 -22.73
C ASP A 572 21.11 0.77 -23.99
N SER A 573 20.51 0.16 -25.01
CA SER A 573 21.17 -0.04 -26.29
C SER A 573 21.18 1.22 -27.16
N PHE A 574 20.40 2.26 -26.85
CA PHE A 574 20.29 3.46 -27.67
C PHE A 574 21.55 4.32 -27.57
N ARG A 575 22.19 4.57 -28.72
CA ARG A 575 23.43 5.37 -28.78
C ARG A 575 23.38 6.40 -29.89
N TYR A 576 23.98 7.55 -29.61
CA TYR A 576 24.33 8.55 -30.61
C TYR A 576 25.60 8.11 -31.33
N THR A 577 25.53 8.00 -32.65
CA THR A 577 26.61 7.54 -33.53
C THR A 577 27.30 8.68 -34.28
N GLY A 578 26.94 9.93 -33.96
CA GLY A 578 27.50 11.12 -34.59
C GLY A 578 28.89 11.38 -34.04
N ARG A 579 29.83 11.73 -34.91
CA ARG A 579 31.17 12.18 -34.52
C ARG A 579 31.14 13.63 -34.07
#